data_AF-A0A7R6STM3-F1
#
_entry.id   AF-A0A7R6STM3-F1
#
_cell.length_a   1.000
_cell.length_b   1.000
_cell.length_c   1.000
_cell.angle_alpha   90.00
_cell.angle_beta   90.00
_cell.angle_gamma   90.00
#
_symmetry.space_group_name_H-M   'P 1'
#
loop_
_entity.id
_entity.type
_entity.pdbx_description
1 polymer ?
#
loop_
_entity_poly.entity_id
_entity_poly.type
_entity_poly.pdbx_seq_one_letter_code
_entity_poly.pdbx_strand_id
1 'polypeptide(L)'
;MYSDNRFLKPVGFSFAQRSAVLSSMLKHSTLGAVLLAILLVYPSAYATDYFENYSGFKQALTQALQSSGDVSKKPGAVSIMLKYNDSLVSYEYQHWQVKPESVCYSVKYCNEAKYSRCMDRADEFFHQTCEDLKQEGLAQPRAAEYQKLYCSAAEKLGS
;
A
#
# COMPACT_ATOMS: atom_id res chain seq x y z
N MET A 1 19.52 -5.01 -20.70
CA MET A 1 20.07 -4.48 -19.44
C MET A 1 18.94 -4.44 -18.42
N TYR A 2 19.05 -5.25 -17.37
CA TYR A 2 18.05 -5.42 -16.31
C TYR A 2 18.33 -4.36 -15.23
N SER A 3 17.34 -3.53 -14.85
CA SER A 3 17.49 -2.61 -13.73
C SER A 3 16.22 -2.58 -12.89
N ASP A 4 16.30 -3.36 -11.83
CA ASP A 4 15.38 -3.52 -10.71
C ASP A 4 15.46 -2.26 -9.83
N ASN A 5 14.37 -1.51 -9.68
CA ASN A 5 14.28 -0.34 -8.81
C ASN A 5 13.09 -0.51 -7.87
N ARG A 6 13.30 -1.35 -6.85
CA ARG A 6 12.51 -1.42 -5.62
C ARG A 6 12.70 -0.13 -4.82
N PHE A 7 11.85 0.87 -5.08
CA PHE A 7 11.69 2.01 -4.21
C PHE A 7 10.43 1.82 -3.38
N LEU A 8 10.67 1.60 -2.08
CA LEU A 8 9.83 1.70 -0.88
C LEU A 8 10.30 0.59 0.06
N LYS A 9 11.32 0.90 0.86
CA LYS A 9 11.70 0.09 2.04
C LYS A 9 11.14 0.81 3.26
N PRO A 10 10.14 0.25 3.97
CA PRO A 10 9.83 0.70 5.30
C PRO A 10 10.93 0.25 6.28
N VAL A 11 11.27 1.15 7.20
CA VAL A 11 12.08 0.89 8.39
C VAL A 11 11.20 0.11 9.37
N GLY A 12 11.53 -1.16 9.64
CA GLY A 12 10.79 -1.96 10.63
C GLY A 12 11.32 -3.37 10.80
N PHE A 13 12.03 -3.61 11.91
CA PHE A 13 12.35 -4.89 12.57
C PHE A 13 12.65 -6.13 11.69
N SER A 14 13.95 -6.35 11.46
CA SER A 14 14.48 -7.65 11.07
C SER A 14 14.34 -8.62 12.25
N PHE A 15 13.30 -9.46 12.24
CA PHE A 15 13.27 -10.67 13.06
C PHE A 15 14.29 -11.66 12.46
N ALA A 16 15.49 -11.65 13.02
CA ALA A 16 16.51 -12.64 12.77
C ALA A 16 16.04 -13.98 13.35
N GLN A 17 15.31 -14.78 12.55
CA GLN A 17 14.91 -16.11 12.95
C GLN A 17 16.08 -17.07 12.71
N ARG A 18 16.91 -17.22 13.74
CA ARG A 18 17.83 -18.35 13.88
C ARG A 18 17.01 -19.62 13.98
N SER A 19 17.21 -20.57 13.06
CA SER A 19 16.86 -21.97 13.29
C SER A 19 17.92 -22.82 12.62
N ALA A 20 18.80 -23.39 13.46
CA ALA A 20 19.71 -24.46 13.09
C ALA A 20 18.98 -25.80 13.16
N VAL A 21 19.64 -26.83 12.60
CA VAL A 21 19.41 -28.29 12.78
C VAL A 21 18.19 -28.84 12.00
N LEU A 22 18.20 -29.95 11.24
CA LEU A 22 19.06 -31.12 11.10
C LEU A 22 19.24 -31.50 9.61
N SER A 23 20.46 -31.84 9.23
CA SER A 23 20.73 -32.78 8.14
C SER A 23 20.59 -34.20 8.67
N SER A 24 19.64 -34.99 8.15
CA SER A 24 19.81 -36.45 8.02
C SER A 24 18.62 -37.12 7.32
N MET A 25 18.98 -38.01 6.38
CA MET A 25 18.19 -39.12 5.83
C MET A 25 16.98 -38.82 4.94
N LEU A 26 17.18 -38.94 3.63
CA LEU A 26 16.16 -39.51 2.73
C LEU A 26 16.86 -40.25 1.58
N LYS A 27 17.29 -41.47 1.89
CA LYS A 27 17.46 -42.56 0.91
C LYS A 27 16.06 -43.16 0.68
N HIS A 28 15.69 -43.34 -0.59
CA HIS A 28 14.53 -44.10 -1.09
C HIS A 28 13.13 -43.51 -0.87
N SER A 29 12.63 -42.79 -1.89
CA SER A 29 11.33 -43.04 -2.55
C SER A 29 10.96 -41.84 -3.41
N THR A 30 10.85 -42.06 -4.72
CA THR A 30 10.55 -41.07 -5.77
C THR A 30 9.15 -40.44 -5.69
N LEU A 31 8.39 -40.70 -4.63
CA LEU A 31 7.05 -40.14 -4.38
C LEU A 31 7.02 -38.97 -3.37
N GLY A 32 8.15 -38.61 -2.76
CA GLY A 32 8.24 -37.50 -1.79
C GLY A 32 8.55 -36.12 -2.40
N ALA A 33 9.01 -36.04 -3.64
CA ALA A 33 9.49 -34.80 -4.24
C ALA A 33 8.38 -33.86 -4.76
N VAL A 34 7.15 -34.35 -4.92
CA VAL A 34 6.06 -33.58 -5.55
C VAL A 34 5.35 -32.66 -4.55
N LEU A 35 5.35 -32.99 -3.26
CA LEU A 35 4.66 -32.20 -2.22
C LEU A 35 5.45 -30.98 -1.71
N LEU A 36 6.77 -30.94 -1.93
CA LEU A 36 7.63 -29.81 -1.51
C LEU A 36 7.74 -28.69 -2.56
N ALA A 37 7.29 -28.92 -3.79
CA ALA A 37 7.34 -27.91 -4.86
C ALA A 37 6.15 -26.94 -4.84
N ILE A 38 5.08 -27.22 -4.08
CA ILE A 38 3.83 -26.43 -4.12
C ILE A 38 3.88 -25.19 -3.20
N LEU A 39 4.81 -25.12 -2.25
CA LEU A 39 4.89 -23.99 -1.29
C LEU A 39 5.77 -22.81 -1.73
N LEU A 40 6.38 -22.85 -2.92
CA LEU A 40 7.25 -21.76 -3.40
C LEU A 40 6.61 -20.87 -4.47
N VAL A 41 5.34 -21.08 -4.79
CA VAL A 41 4.56 -20.19 -5.67
C VAL A 41 3.57 -19.38 -4.83
N TYR A 42 4.07 -18.70 -3.79
CA TYR A 42 3.29 -17.60 -3.22
C TYR A 42 3.48 -16.38 -4.12
N PRO A 43 2.40 -15.84 -4.71
CA PRO A 43 2.50 -14.63 -5.50
C PRO A 43 3.09 -13.52 -4.64
N SER A 44 4.01 -12.78 -5.24
CA SER A 44 4.73 -11.65 -4.65
C SER A 44 3.81 -10.84 -3.73
N ALA A 45 4.10 -10.84 -2.43
CA ALA A 45 3.47 -9.93 -1.50
C ALA A 45 3.74 -8.51 -2.03
N TYR A 46 2.73 -7.86 -2.60
CA TYR A 46 2.80 -6.43 -2.87
C TYR A 46 3.04 -5.75 -1.53
N ALA A 47 4.14 -4.99 -1.43
CA ALA A 47 4.44 -4.25 -0.21
C ALA A 47 3.25 -3.33 0.07
N THR A 48 2.63 -3.51 1.23
CA THR A 48 1.59 -2.62 1.72
C THR A 48 2.27 -1.62 2.64
N ASP A 49 2.18 -0.34 2.31
CA ASP A 49 2.67 0.71 3.20
C ASP A 49 1.65 0.93 4.30
N TYR A 50 2.11 0.85 5.54
CA TYR A 50 1.28 1.01 6.71
C TYR A 50 1.66 2.29 7.47
N PHE A 51 0.65 3.08 7.84
CA PHE A 51 0.81 4.33 8.57
C PHE A 51 -0.03 4.31 9.85
N GLU A 52 0.63 4.50 11.00
CA GLU A 52 -0.04 4.52 12.32
C GLU A 52 -0.92 5.75 12.54
N ASN A 53 -0.77 6.80 11.72
CA ASN A 53 -1.55 8.03 11.80
C ASN A 53 -1.41 8.87 10.52
N TYR A 54 -2.30 9.86 10.38
CA TYR A 54 -2.30 10.79 9.25
C TYR A 54 -1.00 11.60 9.13
N SER A 55 -0.36 12.00 10.24
CA SER A 55 0.89 12.76 10.17
C SER A 55 2.05 11.97 9.54
N GLY A 56 2.17 10.67 9.85
CA GLY A 56 3.17 9.79 9.27
C GLY A 56 2.93 9.58 7.78
N PHE A 57 1.66 9.44 7.39
CA PHE A 57 1.26 9.42 5.99
C PHE A 57 1.65 10.73 5.27
N LYS A 58 1.33 11.90 5.85
CA LYS A 58 1.68 13.19 5.26
C LYS A 58 3.17 13.36 5.06
N GLN A 59 3.98 12.97 6.04
CA GLN A 59 5.44 13.04 5.92
C GLN A 59 5.95 12.20 4.74
N ALA A 60 5.41 10.98 4.57
CA ALA A 60 5.76 10.13 3.43
C ALA A 60 5.28 10.71 2.09
N LEU A 61 4.08 11.30 2.08
CA LEU A 61 3.54 11.99 0.90
C LEU A 61 4.44 13.18 0.50
N THR A 62 4.84 14.03 1.45
CA THR A 62 5.77 15.15 1.19
C THR A 62 7.10 14.68 0.62
N GLN A 63 7.66 13.57 1.13
CA GLN A 63 8.88 12.98 0.57
C GLN A 63 8.65 12.46 -0.87
N ALA A 64 7.50 11.83 -1.13
CA ALA A 64 7.16 11.34 -2.45
C ALA A 64 6.97 12.48 -3.46
N LEU A 65 6.43 13.63 -3.04
CA LEU A 65 6.29 14.83 -3.86
C LEU A 65 7.64 15.36 -4.37
N GLN A 66 8.66 15.31 -3.52
CA GLN A 66 10.01 15.81 -3.81
C GLN A 66 10.87 14.83 -4.63
N SER A 67 10.42 13.59 -4.80
CA SER A 67 11.20 12.57 -5.50
C SER A 67 11.32 12.89 -7.00
N SER A 68 12.55 12.90 -7.50
CA SER A 68 12.91 13.31 -8.88
C SER A 68 12.79 12.20 -9.92
N GLY A 69 12.13 11.08 -9.61
CA GLY A 69 11.94 10.00 -10.58
C GLY A 69 10.98 10.43 -11.70
N ASP A 70 11.22 9.96 -12.93
CA ASP A 70 10.43 10.27 -14.14
C ASP A 70 8.94 10.42 -13.84
N VAL A 71 8.45 11.66 -13.94
CA VAL A 71 7.06 12.06 -13.67
C VAL A 71 6.10 11.36 -14.64
N SER A 72 6.58 11.00 -15.83
CA SER A 72 5.82 10.27 -16.85
C SER A 72 5.57 8.81 -16.46
N LYS A 73 6.39 8.26 -15.55
CA LYS A 73 6.28 6.87 -15.13
C LYS A 73 5.13 6.72 -14.15
N LYS A 74 4.05 6.09 -14.61
CA LYS A 74 2.92 5.70 -13.78
C LYS A 74 3.37 4.71 -12.69
N PRO A 75 2.91 4.88 -11.43
CA PRO A 75 3.15 3.90 -10.39
C PRO A 75 2.46 2.59 -10.75
N GLY A 76 3.12 1.49 -10.41
CA GLY A 76 2.49 0.17 -10.39
C GLY A 76 1.40 0.07 -9.32
N ALA A 77 0.97 -1.14 -9.00
CA ALA A 77 0.03 -1.33 -7.90
C ALA A 77 0.70 -0.95 -6.56
N VAL A 78 0.09 0.01 -5.85
CA VAL A 78 0.48 0.42 -4.51
C VAL A 78 -0.70 0.15 -3.58
N SER A 79 -0.41 -0.47 -2.44
CA SER A 79 -1.39 -0.76 -1.38
C SER A 79 -1.04 0.07 -0.15
N ILE A 80 -2.02 0.79 0.37
CA ILE A 80 -1.88 1.67 1.53
C ILE A 80 -2.86 1.21 2.61
N MET A 81 -2.38 1.18 3.85
CA MET A 81 -3.20 1.06 5.04
C MET A 81 -2.82 2.18 6.02
N LEU A 82 -3.79 2.94 6.49
CA LEU A 82 -3.54 3.97 7.50
C LEU A 82 -4.60 3.97 8.59
N LYS A 83 -4.18 4.30 9.81
CA LYS A 83 -5.11 4.65 10.89
C LYS A 83 -5.46 6.14 10.77
N TYR A 84 -6.72 6.43 10.51
CA TYR A 84 -7.26 7.78 10.34
C TYR A 84 -8.49 7.96 11.22
N ASN A 85 -8.48 8.94 12.13
CA ASN A 85 -9.57 9.21 13.07
C ASN A 85 -10.12 7.93 13.74
N ASP A 86 -9.20 7.11 14.26
CA ASP A 86 -9.46 5.81 14.90
C ASP A 86 -10.13 4.72 14.04
N SER A 87 -10.17 4.90 12.73
CA SER A 87 -10.55 3.86 11.77
C SER A 87 -9.35 3.43 10.93
N LEU A 88 -9.33 2.16 10.53
CA LEU A 88 -8.31 1.62 9.63
C LEU A 88 -8.81 1.78 8.19
N VAL A 89 -8.27 2.75 7.47
CA VAL A 89 -8.56 3.00 6.05
C VAL A 89 -7.54 2.25 5.21
N SER A 90 -8.00 1.33 4.35
CA SER A 90 -7.17 0.63 3.37
C SER A 90 -7.58 1.04 1.96
N TYR A 91 -6.63 1.24 1.05
CA TYR A 91 -6.92 1.44 -0.37
C TYR A 91 -5.73 1.04 -1.23
N GLU A 92 -6.01 0.71 -2.47
CA GLU A 92 -5.02 0.50 -3.52
C GLU A 92 -5.18 1.57 -4.59
N TYR A 93 -4.05 1.92 -5.21
CA TYR A 93 -4.07 2.71 -6.43
C TYR A 93 -3.07 2.15 -7.45
N GLN A 94 -3.38 2.38 -8.72
CA GLN A 94 -2.51 2.07 -9.85
C GLN A 94 -2.71 3.14 -10.91
N HIS A 95 -1.67 3.45 -11.69
CA HIS A 95 -1.79 4.45 -12.76
C HIS A 95 -2.37 5.80 -12.31
N TRP A 96 -2.04 6.24 -11.08
CA TRP A 96 -2.57 7.46 -10.46
C TRP A 96 -4.09 7.48 -10.26
N GLN A 97 -4.71 6.32 -10.08
CA GLN A 97 -6.13 6.19 -9.78
C GLN A 97 -6.35 5.22 -8.64
N VAL A 98 -7.09 5.65 -7.62
CA VAL A 98 -7.60 4.77 -6.56
C VAL A 98 -8.58 3.78 -7.16
N LYS A 99 -8.46 2.51 -6.76
CA LYS A 99 -9.41 1.45 -7.08
C LYS A 99 -10.59 1.51 -6.09
N PRO A 100 -11.80 1.91 -6.49
CA PRO A 100 -12.91 2.10 -5.55
C PRO A 100 -13.22 0.85 -4.72
N GLU A 101 -13.13 -0.34 -5.32
CA GLU A 101 -13.40 -1.62 -4.67
C GLU A 101 -12.38 -2.02 -3.60
N SER A 102 -11.19 -1.38 -3.61
CA SER A 102 -10.14 -1.62 -2.63
C SER A 102 -10.32 -0.79 -1.35
N VAL A 103 -11.12 0.29 -1.42
CA VAL A 103 -11.34 1.19 -0.28
C VAL A 103 -12.04 0.44 0.83
N CYS A 104 -11.46 0.48 2.03
CA CYS A 104 -11.94 -0.23 3.22
C CYS A 104 -12.12 -1.74 3.06
N TYR A 105 -11.48 -2.34 2.05
CA TYR A 105 -11.61 -3.78 1.78
C TYR A 105 -11.18 -4.64 2.98
N SER A 106 -10.15 -4.21 3.72
CA SER A 106 -9.62 -4.92 4.90
C SER A 106 -10.65 -5.12 6.02
N VAL A 107 -11.67 -4.26 6.12
CA VAL A 107 -12.71 -4.32 7.16
C VAL A 107 -14.10 -4.66 6.61
N LYS A 108 -14.23 -4.78 5.28
CA LYS A 108 -15.50 -5.01 4.57
C LYS A 108 -16.29 -6.20 5.09
N TYR A 109 -15.60 -7.30 5.39
CA TYR A 109 -16.23 -8.55 5.84
C TYR A 109 -16.21 -8.75 7.36
N CYS A 110 -15.73 -7.78 8.13
CA CYS A 110 -15.65 -7.90 9.59
C CYS A 110 -16.98 -7.61 10.27
N ASN A 111 -17.57 -6.44 9.97
CA ASN A 111 -18.84 -5.95 10.52
C ASN A 111 -19.28 -4.73 9.69
N GLU A 112 -20.56 -4.66 9.33
CA GLU A 112 -21.18 -3.53 8.62
C GLU A 112 -20.91 -2.18 9.30
N ALA A 113 -21.03 -2.09 10.62
CA ALA A 113 -20.77 -0.85 11.36
C ALA A 113 -19.31 -0.40 11.28
N LYS A 114 -18.36 -1.36 11.20
CA LYS A 114 -16.94 -1.05 11.00
C LYS A 114 -16.66 -0.62 9.57
N TYR A 115 -17.31 -1.27 8.61
CA TYR A 115 -17.17 -0.90 7.20
C TYR A 115 -17.74 0.48 6.91
N SER A 116 -18.95 0.79 7.38
CA SER A 116 -19.57 2.12 7.25
C SER A 116 -18.66 3.20 7.85
N ARG A 117 -18.21 3.01 9.11
CA ARG A 117 -17.29 3.94 9.75
C ARG A 117 -15.99 4.11 8.96
N CYS A 118 -15.47 3.03 8.38
CA CYS A 118 -14.29 3.12 7.54
C CYS A 118 -14.55 3.95 6.28
N MET A 119 -15.68 3.76 5.62
CA MET A 119 -16.04 4.55 4.43
C MET A 119 -16.18 6.03 4.76
N ASP A 120 -16.83 6.38 5.88
CA ASP A 120 -16.93 7.78 6.34
C ASP A 120 -15.54 8.38 6.58
N ARG A 121 -14.64 7.63 7.25
CA ARG A 121 -13.26 8.07 7.51
C ARG A 121 -12.41 8.10 6.25
N ALA A 122 -12.66 7.24 5.28
CA ALA A 122 -11.97 7.24 4.01
C ALA A 122 -12.36 8.49 3.22
N ASP A 123 -13.64 8.84 3.15
CA ASP A 123 -14.12 10.06 2.52
C ASP A 123 -13.46 11.31 3.12
N GLU A 124 -13.51 11.46 4.46
CA GLU A 124 -12.82 12.52 5.19
C GLU A 124 -11.32 12.58 4.85
N PHE A 125 -10.66 11.42 4.80
CA PHE A 125 -9.23 11.31 4.50
C PHE A 125 -8.89 11.77 3.08
N PHE A 126 -9.65 11.33 2.08
CA PHE A 126 -9.40 11.71 0.69
C PHE A 126 -9.65 13.20 0.47
N HIS A 127 -10.71 13.74 1.07
CA HIS A 127 -11.01 15.17 1.06
C HIS A 127 -9.89 15.98 1.74
N GLN A 128 -9.49 15.62 2.96
CA GLN A 128 -8.43 16.34 3.67
C GLN A 128 -7.11 16.30 2.90
N THR A 129 -6.74 15.14 2.35
CA THR A 129 -5.49 15.00 1.59
C THR A 129 -5.52 15.80 0.29
N CYS A 130 -6.66 15.83 -0.40
CA CYS A 130 -6.85 16.66 -1.59
C CYS A 130 -6.69 18.16 -1.28
N GLU A 131 -7.29 18.63 -0.18
CA GLU A 131 -7.18 20.03 0.25
C GLU A 131 -5.75 20.39 0.68
N ASP A 132 -5.08 19.54 1.47
CA ASP A 132 -3.68 19.74 1.86
C ASP A 132 -2.79 19.88 0.61
N LEU A 133 -2.98 19.04 -0.41
CA LEU A 133 -2.22 19.10 -1.67
C LEU A 133 -2.53 20.35 -2.51
N LYS A 134 -3.77 20.84 -2.51
CA LYS A 134 -4.12 22.11 -3.17
C LYS A 134 -3.43 23.31 -2.52
N GLN A 135 -3.25 23.27 -1.20
CA GLN A 135 -2.62 24.35 -0.43
C GLN A 135 -1.09 24.40 -0.58
N GLU A 136 -0.43 23.25 -0.69
CA GLU A 136 1.03 23.16 -0.86
C GLU A 136 1.54 23.67 -2.22
N GLY A 137 0.66 23.79 -3.21
CA GLY A 137 0.98 24.30 -4.54
C GLY A 137 1.70 23.30 -5.45
N LEU A 138 1.63 23.54 -6.77
CA LEU A 138 2.10 22.59 -7.80
C LEU A 138 3.61 22.67 -8.10
N ALA A 139 4.42 23.28 -7.23
CA ALA A 139 5.84 23.49 -7.50
C ALA A 139 6.68 22.20 -7.45
N GLN A 140 6.16 21.14 -6.83
CA GLN A 140 6.86 19.86 -6.70
C GLN A 140 6.65 18.98 -7.94
N PRO A 141 7.66 18.18 -8.35
CA PRO A 141 7.62 17.38 -9.58
C PRO A 141 6.43 16.43 -9.71
N ARG A 142 5.87 15.95 -8.59
CA ARG A 142 4.75 14.98 -8.56
C ARG A 142 3.46 15.52 -7.96
N ALA A 143 3.39 16.82 -7.69
CA ALA A 143 2.23 17.42 -7.02
C ALA A 143 0.94 17.23 -7.82
N ALA A 144 0.99 17.43 -9.15
CA ALA A 144 -0.18 17.32 -10.01
C ALA A 144 -0.77 15.90 -10.01
N GLU A 145 0.07 14.88 -10.06
CA GLU A 145 -0.34 13.48 -10.09
C GLU A 145 -0.96 13.04 -8.76
N TYR A 146 -0.32 13.38 -7.63
CA TYR A 146 -0.85 13.06 -6.31
C TYR A 146 -2.13 13.85 -6.02
N GLN A 147 -2.18 15.13 -6.39
CA GLN A 147 -3.41 15.93 -6.25
C GLN A 147 -4.54 15.29 -7.05
N LYS A 148 -4.31 14.93 -8.31
CA LYS A 148 -5.31 14.24 -9.13
C LYS A 148 -5.74 12.90 -8.51
N LEU A 149 -4.80 12.10 -8.02
CA LEU A 149 -5.07 10.82 -7.37
C LEU A 149 -6.05 10.98 -6.20
N TYR A 150 -5.73 11.85 -5.24
CA TYR A 150 -6.52 12.02 -4.02
C TYR A 150 -7.82 12.80 -4.27
N CYS A 151 -7.81 13.85 -5.09
CA CYS A 151 -9.00 14.64 -5.38
C CYS A 151 -10.05 13.84 -6.18
N SER A 152 -9.63 13.05 -7.17
CA SER A 152 -10.58 12.21 -7.92
C SER A 152 -11.16 11.07 -7.08
N ALA A 153 -10.48 10.64 -6.03
CA ALA A 153 -11.00 9.69 -5.07
C ALA A 153 -12.03 10.34 -4.13
N ALA A 154 -11.76 11.55 -3.65
CA ALA A 154 -12.70 12.34 -2.85
C ALA A 154 -14.04 12.55 -3.57
N GLU A 155 -13.99 12.97 -4.84
CA GLU A 155 -15.20 13.16 -5.67
C GLU A 155 -16.06 11.89 -5.80
N LYS A 156 -15.43 10.71 -5.88
CA LYS A 156 -16.13 9.43 -6.08
C LYS A 156 -16.73 8.84 -4.80
N LEU A 157 -16.20 9.20 -3.64
CA LEU A 157 -16.65 8.67 -2.35
C LEU A 157 -17.72 9.57 -1.71
N GLY A 158 -17.67 10.87 -1.97
CA GLY A 158 -18.68 11.84 -1.52
C GLY A 158 -19.93 11.95 -2.41
N SER A 159 -20.24 10.95 -3.25
CA SER A 159 -21.42 10.93 -4.14
C SER A 159 -22.63 10.20 -3.56
#